data_AF-X1GCZ3-F1
#
_entry.id   AF-X1GCZ3-F1
#
_cell.length_a   1.000
_cell.length_b   1.000
_cell.length_c   1.000
_cell.angle_alpha   90.00
_cell.angle_beta   90.00
_cell.angle_gamma   90.00
#
_symmetry.space_group_name_H-M   'P 1'
#
loop_
_entity.id
_entity.type
_entity.pdbx_description
1 polymer ?
#
loop_
_entity_poly.entity_id
_entity_poly.type
_entity_poly.pdbx_seq_one_letter_code
_entity_poly.pdbx_strand_id
1 'polypeptide(L)'
;MNVAELIENRYGIKTRTQSASFDNLDTSVHTKVLPNNPNRLGWAAVNLGAVNIFLAFDVRVSLTRGILLTPNGGSMTSLYEEDF
;
A
#
# COMPACT_ATOMS: atom_id res chain seq x y z
N MET A 1 17.20 -21.68 3.17
CA MET A 1 16.34 -21.01 2.19
C MET A 1 15.75 -19.77 2.85
N ASN A 2 16.16 -18.58 2.42
CA ASN A 2 15.62 -17.33 2.94
C ASN A 2 14.35 -16.93 2.16
N VAL A 3 13.57 -15.96 2.66
CA VAL A 3 12.31 -15.55 2.03
C VAL A 3 12.53 -15.02 0.60
N ALA A 4 13.66 -14.33 0.35
CA ALA A 4 13.98 -13.86 -0.99
C ALA A 4 14.21 -15.02 -1.98
N GLU A 5 14.93 -16.07 -1.58
CA GLU A 5 15.14 -17.29 -2.37
C GLU A 5 13.82 -18.04 -2.63
N LEU A 6 12.88 -18.00 -1.69
CA LEU A 6 11.57 -18.63 -1.81
C LEU A 6 10.69 -17.89 -2.84
N ILE A 7 10.75 -16.55 -2.84
CA ILE A 7 10.06 -15.68 -3.80
C ILE A 7 10.70 -15.80 -5.19
N GLU A 8 12.03 -15.80 -5.27
CA GLU A 8 12.78 -16.01 -6.51
C GLU A 8 12.45 -17.37 -7.14
N ASN A 9 12.39 -18.44 -6.35
CA ASN A 9 12.00 -19.76 -6.84
C ASN A 9 10.54 -19.83 -7.29
N ARG A 10 9.63 -19.11 -6.62
CA ARG A 10 8.20 -19.09 -6.99
C ARG A 10 7.95 -18.36 -8.30
N TYR A 11 8.57 -17.20 -8.49
CA TYR A 11 8.27 -16.31 -9.62
C TYR A 11 9.32 -16.33 -10.73
N GLY A 12 10.46 -16.99 -10.54
CA GLY A 12 11.56 -17.04 -11.51
C GLY A 12 12.25 -15.70 -11.75
N ILE A 13 11.92 -14.67 -10.95
CA ILE A 13 12.44 -13.31 -11.08
C ILE A 13 12.89 -12.77 -9.72
N LYS A 14 13.91 -11.93 -9.73
CA LYS A 14 14.38 -11.22 -8.52
C LYS A 14 13.40 -10.13 -8.15
N THR A 15 13.00 -10.11 -6.89
CA THR A 15 12.09 -9.11 -6.33
C THR A 15 12.80 -8.30 -5.25
N ARG A 16 12.29 -7.11 -4.95
CA ARG A 16 12.79 -6.28 -3.85
C ARG A 16 11.66 -5.50 -3.20
N THR A 17 11.77 -5.27 -1.91
CA THR A 17 10.91 -4.33 -1.19
C THR A 17 11.29 -2.90 -1.55
N GLN A 18 10.30 -2.05 -1.78
CA GLN A 18 10.49 -0.60 -1.88
C GLN A 18 9.61 0.07 -0.83
N SER A 19 10.20 0.98 -0.05
CA SER A 19 9.53 1.73 1.00
C SER A 19 9.44 3.20 0.63
N ALA A 20 8.29 3.82 0.89
CA ALA A 20 8.07 5.26 0.83
C ALA A 20 7.35 5.71 2.10
N SER A 21 7.71 6.87 2.64
CA SER A 21 7.04 7.51 3.77
C SER A 21 6.48 8.86 3.34
N PHE A 22 5.38 9.27 3.96
CA PHE A 22 4.68 10.52 3.66
C PHE A 22 4.36 11.22 4.99
N ASP A 23 5.02 12.35 5.25
CA ASP A 23 4.93 13.02 6.55
C ASP A 23 3.89 14.16 6.58
N ASN A 24 3.50 14.68 5.41
CA ASN A 24 2.61 15.84 5.27
C ASN A 24 1.47 15.57 4.28
N LEU A 25 0.61 14.59 4.60
CA LEU A 25 -0.60 14.35 3.83
C LEU A 25 -1.64 15.42 4.14
N ASP A 26 -2.00 16.22 3.15
CA ASP A 26 -3.07 17.21 3.28
C ASP A 26 -4.44 16.52 3.28
N THR A 27 -5.33 16.97 4.16
CA THR A 27 -6.74 16.56 4.22
C THR A 27 -7.58 17.16 3.10
N SER A 28 -7.13 18.26 2.47
CA SER A 28 -7.87 18.97 1.43
C SER A 28 -7.63 18.43 0.02
N VAL A 29 -6.54 17.66 -0.18
CA VAL A 29 -6.15 17.10 -1.47
C VAL A 29 -5.81 15.62 -1.32
N HIS A 30 -6.39 14.76 -2.18
CA HIS A 30 -6.00 13.36 -2.22
C HIS A 30 -4.53 13.23 -2.68
N THR A 31 -3.74 12.48 -1.93
CA THR A 31 -2.34 12.22 -2.29
C THR A 31 -2.21 10.86 -2.97
N LYS A 32 -1.68 10.84 -4.19
CA LYS A 32 -1.36 9.59 -4.89
C LYS A 32 -0.10 8.97 -4.29
N VAL A 33 -0.27 7.89 -3.52
CA VAL A 33 0.83 7.20 -2.83
C VAL A 33 1.47 6.09 -3.67
N LEU A 34 0.70 5.49 -4.59
CA LEU A 34 1.18 4.40 -5.44
C LEU A 34 0.84 4.67 -6.91
N PRO A 35 1.83 4.73 -7.83
CA PRO A 35 1.55 4.73 -9.25
C PRO A 35 1.10 3.34 -9.71
N ASN A 36 0.39 3.32 -10.85
CA ASN A 36 0.10 2.08 -11.56
C ASN A 36 1.43 1.43 -11.97
N ASN A 37 1.63 0.17 -11.58
CA ASN A 37 2.84 -0.58 -11.86
C ASN A 37 2.47 -2.05 -12.12
N PRO A 38 2.47 -2.50 -13.39
CA PRO A 38 2.11 -3.88 -13.74
C PRO A 38 3.11 -4.92 -13.24
N ASN A 39 4.30 -4.52 -12.77
CA ASN A 39 5.32 -5.42 -12.22
C ASN A 39 5.27 -5.50 -10.68
N ARG A 40 4.22 -4.98 -10.03
CA ARG A 40 4.08 -5.03 -8.57
C ARG A 40 3.42 -6.33 -8.15
N LEU A 41 4.08 -7.06 -7.24
CA LEU A 41 3.52 -8.28 -6.64
C LEU A 41 2.60 -7.99 -5.44
N GLY A 42 2.76 -6.86 -4.78
CA GLY A 42 1.89 -6.46 -3.70
C GLY A 42 2.33 -5.14 -3.09
N TRP A 43 1.51 -4.65 -2.16
CA TRP A 43 1.84 -3.48 -1.36
C TRP A 43 1.25 -3.60 0.05
N ALA A 44 1.86 -2.86 0.96
CA ALA A 44 1.41 -2.69 2.33
C ALA A 44 1.41 -1.19 2.66
N ALA A 45 0.36 -0.72 3.31
CA ALA A 45 0.28 0.62 3.88
C ALA A 45 0.02 0.50 5.39
N VAL A 46 0.71 1.31 6.17
CA VAL A 46 0.58 1.36 7.63
C VAL A 46 0.44 2.81 8.07
N ASN A 47 -0.63 3.10 8.79
CA ASN A 47 -0.84 4.41 9.40
C ASN A 47 -0.13 4.48 10.76
N LEU A 48 1.08 5.04 10.77
CA LEU A 48 1.85 5.31 11.98
C LEU A 48 1.55 6.69 12.58
N GLY A 49 0.66 7.46 11.98
CA GLY A 49 0.29 8.79 12.42
C GLY A 49 -0.81 8.79 13.49
N ALA A 50 -1.14 10.01 13.94
CA ALA A 50 -2.13 10.26 15.00
C ALA A 50 -3.57 10.46 14.47
N VAL A 51 -3.79 10.46 13.15
CA VAL A 51 -5.08 10.77 12.51
C VAL A 51 -5.54 9.63 11.61
N ASN A 52 -6.86 9.51 11.39
CA ASN A 52 -7.42 8.53 10.46
C ASN A 52 -6.93 8.80 9.03
N ILE A 53 -6.55 7.74 8.31
CA ILE A 53 -6.24 7.78 6.89
C ILE A 53 -7.32 6.99 6.13
N PHE A 54 -7.80 7.54 5.03
CA PHE A 54 -8.70 6.84 4.11
C PHE A 54 -7.95 6.50 2.83
N LEU A 55 -7.95 5.23 2.45
CA LEU A 55 -7.34 4.74 1.22
C LEU A 55 -8.41 4.40 0.19
N ALA A 56 -8.14 4.68 -1.08
CA ALA A 56 -8.94 4.15 -2.18
C ALA A 56 -8.05 3.92 -3.41
N PHE A 57 -8.56 3.12 -4.35
CA PHE A 57 -7.90 2.84 -5.62
C PHE A 57 -8.18 3.92 -6.69
N ASP A 58 -8.89 5.00 -6.34
CA ASP A 58 -9.18 6.12 -7.23
C ASP A 58 -9.17 7.47 -6.50
N VAL A 59 -9.30 8.56 -7.26
CA VAL A 59 -9.24 9.94 -6.78
C VAL A 59 -10.49 10.40 -6.02
N ARG A 60 -11.55 9.59 -5.95
CA ARG A 60 -12.80 9.93 -5.24
C ARG A 60 -12.73 9.47 -3.77
N VAL A 61 -11.53 9.28 -3.22
CA VAL A 61 -11.33 8.97 -1.80
C VAL A 61 -11.87 10.11 -0.94
N SER A 62 -12.59 9.79 0.13
CA SER A 62 -13.16 10.78 1.04
C SER A 62 -13.39 10.17 2.44
N LEU A 63 -13.80 11.01 3.40
CA LEU A 63 -14.18 10.57 4.75
C LEU A 63 -15.33 9.56 4.76
N THR A 64 -16.14 9.51 3.71
CA THR A 64 -17.28 8.59 3.57
C THR A 64 -17.04 7.53 2.50
N ARG A 65 -15.86 7.50 1.87
CA ARG A 65 -15.53 6.57 0.78
C ARG A 65 -14.06 6.19 0.80
N GLY A 66 -13.80 4.98 1.26
CA GLY A 66 -12.47 4.38 1.26
C GLY A 66 -12.34 3.34 2.36
N ILE A 67 -11.13 2.82 2.49
CA ILE A 67 -10.73 1.89 3.52
C ILE A 67 -10.08 2.70 4.64
N LEU A 68 -10.67 2.64 5.83
CA LEU A 68 -10.17 3.35 7.01
C LEU A 68 -8.94 2.63 7.57
N LEU A 69 -7.83 3.34 7.65
CA LEU A 69 -6.67 2.99 8.45
C LEU A 69 -6.66 3.85 9.72
N THR A 70 -6.96 3.25 10.86
CA THR A 70 -6.95 3.94 12.15
C THR A 70 -5.53 4.35 12.56
N PRO A 71 -5.37 5.42 13.36
CA PRO A 71 -4.10 5.82 13.95
C PRO A 71 -3.35 4.68 14.63
N ASN A 72 -2.03 4.82 14.74
CA ASN A 72 -1.17 3.94 15.54
C ASN A 72 -1.13 2.47 15.11
N GLY A 73 -1.20 2.20 13.81
CA GLY A 73 -0.94 0.87 13.25
C GLY A 73 -2.06 0.30 12.38
N GLY A 74 -3.13 1.06 12.09
CA GLY A 74 -4.10 0.63 11.09
C GLY A 74 -3.40 0.36 9.76
N SER A 75 -3.62 -0.81 9.19
CA SER A 75 -2.85 -1.27 8.03
C SER A 75 -3.73 -1.97 6.99
N MET A 76 -3.29 -1.90 5.75
CA MET A 76 -3.86 -2.67 4.65
C MET A 76 -2.74 -3.27 3.82
N THR A 77 -2.93 -4.51 3.40
CA THR A 77 -2.09 -5.20 2.43
C THR A 77 -2.94 -5.61 1.25
N SER A 78 -2.32 -5.69 0.08
CA SER A 78 -2.93 -6.26 -1.11
C SER A 78 -1.86 -6.99 -1.91
N LEU A 79 -2.17 -8.22 -2.28
CA LEU A 79 -1.35 -9.06 -3.12
C LEU A 79 -1.93 -9.10 -4.54
N TYR A 80 -1.07 -9.28 -5.54
CA TYR A 80 -1.53 -9.39 -6.93
C TYR A 80 -2.49 -10.57 -7.11
N GLU A 81 -2.34 -11.64 -6.31
CA GLU A 81 -3.16 -12.87 -6.38
C GLU A 81 -4.61 -12.65 -5.93
N GLU A 82 -4.90 -11.60 -5.17
CA GLU A 82 -6.24 -11.31 -4.62
C GLU A 82 -7.13 -10.51 -5.58
N ASP A 83 -6.56 -10.02 -6.69
CA ASP A 83 -7.20 -9.11 -7.66
C ASP A 83 -7.39 -9.78 -9.04
N PHE A 84 -7.23 -11.11 -9.13
CA PHE A 84 -7.49 -11.94 -10.32
C PHE A 84 -8.65 -12.92 -10.12
#